data_AF-A0A834X9B7-F1
#
_entry.id   AF-A0A834X9B7-F1
#
_cell.length_a   1.000
_cell.length_b   1.000
_cell.length_c   1.000
_cell.angle_alpha   90.00
_cell.angle_beta   90.00
_cell.angle_gamma   90.00
#
_symmetry.space_group_name_H-M   'P 1'
#
loop_
_entity.id
_entity.type
_entity.pdbx_description
1 polymer ?
#
loop_
_entity_poly.entity_id
_entity_poly.type
_entity_poly.pdbx_seq_one_letter_code
_entity_poly.pdbx_strand_id
1 'polypeptide(L)'
;MKGGTVQINWHEGKPVLTLDFHPLSATLATGGADFDIKLWSVKPAEAQKKLPVVTYLNSLSYHSTAVNVIRFTSSGELLASGADGGDLIIWKLHTTDTGQTWKVLKMLRSHHKDILDLQWSPDAAFIISGSVDNSCIIWDVNKGTNLQTLDSHAHYVQGVAWDPLGKYVASLSSDRTCRIYINKPKKSKGNEKINYVCQQVISKAEHPLLDNSKSINYHLFHDETLPSFFRRLAWSPDGLFLLVPAGSYKIASGSDSVNAAYIFSRKDLSRPAIQLPCTSKAVVAVRFCPIYFSLRGTNSAGSFKLPYRIIFAVATLNSLYIYDTESNPPIAIMAGIHYAAITDIAWSPDAHYLALSSQDGYCTLVEFENNELGSPIPPSGEEKVSDTNSKGPLQPADCMVIEGTGNIGSVKAESSKTKAEEKADDMVIESTSNVGVVNAGSRKTEAEEKADDMVIEETGNVSAAVAESSKTEAEEKADNMVIEAVVPESRKIEAEEKTDNMVIEDTGNVGALITDSSKNEAENSNRVKSEAEEKAEKQVSSLDGKKRITPIAIDP
;
A
#
# COMPACT_ATOMS: atom_id res chain seq x y z
N MET A 1 22.75 6.44 4.27
CA MET A 1 21.92 5.99 5.40
C MET A 1 22.58 6.36 6.72
N LYS A 2 21.93 7.22 7.51
CA LYS A 2 22.19 7.40 8.94
C LYS A 2 20.93 6.99 9.69
N GLY A 3 21.08 6.38 10.87
CA GLY A 3 19.94 5.91 11.67
C GLY A 3 19.91 6.54 13.06
N GLY A 4 18.72 6.86 13.55
CA GLY A 4 18.49 7.27 14.92
C GLY A 4 17.01 7.43 15.23
N THR A 5 16.60 7.02 16.43
CA THR A 5 15.19 6.98 16.83
C THR A 5 14.72 8.35 17.26
N VAL A 6 13.78 8.95 16.51
CA VAL A 6 13.04 10.12 16.97
C VAL A 6 11.85 9.63 17.80
N GLN A 7 11.92 9.77 19.12
CA GLN A 7 10.84 9.33 20.02
C GLN A 7 9.66 10.30 19.92
N ILE A 8 8.67 9.92 19.12
CA ILE A 8 7.41 10.64 18.91
C ILE A 8 6.27 9.70 19.34
N ASN A 9 5.35 10.19 20.16
CA ASN A 9 4.12 9.48 20.46
C ASN A 9 3.12 9.74 19.32
N TRP A 10 3.17 8.91 18.27
CA TRP A 10 2.38 9.11 17.06
C TRP A 10 0.86 8.99 17.32
N HIS A 11 0.44 7.89 17.95
CA HIS A 11 -0.96 7.60 18.28
C HIS A 11 -1.08 7.13 19.75
N GLU A 12 -0.45 7.88 20.66
CA GLU A 12 -0.52 7.64 22.12
C GLU A 12 -0.10 6.22 22.57
N GLY A 13 0.76 5.55 21.79
CA GLY A 13 1.19 4.17 22.02
C GLY A 13 0.23 3.11 21.49
N LYS A 14 -0.93 3.49 20.92
CA LYS A 14 -1.78 2.58 20.16
C LYS A 14 -1.18 2.27 18.78
N PRO A 15 -1.45 1.09 18.20
CA PRO A 15 -1.00 0.70 16.85
C PRO A 15 -1.19 1.79 15.77
N VAL A 16 -0.15 2.04 14.97
CA VAL A 16 -0.27 2.81 13.72
C VAL A 16 -0.47 1.81 12.58
N LEU A 17 -1.61 1.92 11.90
CA LEU A 17 -2.08 0.92 10.94
C LEU A 17 -1.76 1.32 9.49
N THR A 18 -1.54 2.60 9.26
CA THR A 18 -1.31 3.17 7.93
C THR A 18 -0.58 4.50 8.00
N LEU A 19 0.15 4.82 6.96
CA LEU A 19 0.68 6.16 6.70
C LEU A 19 0.76 6.44 5.20
N ASP A 20 0.78 7.73 4.85
CA ASP A 20 0.99 8.19 3.47
C ASP A 20 1.55 9.62 3.44
N PHE A 21 2.28 9.98 2.39
CA PHE A 21 2.81 11.33 2.21
C PHE A 21 1.96 12.15 1.23
N HIS A 22 1.62 13.37 1.61
CA HIS A 22 0.95 14.32 0.72
C HIS A 22 1.92 14.73 -0.41
N PRO A 23 1.53 14.58 -1.70
CA PRO A 23 2.47 14.55 -2.83
C PRO A 23 3.19 15.87 -3.14
N LEU A 24 2.71 17.00 -2.61
CA LEU A 24 3.27 18.33 -2.91
C LEU A 24 4.01 18.94 -1.71
N SER A 25 3.43 18.85 -0.52
CA SER A 25 3.98 19.46 0.71
C SER A 25 4.88 18.54 1.53
N ALA A 26 5.02 17.26 1.13
CA ALA A 26 5.65 16.20 1.91
C ALA A 26 5.12 16.07 3.36
N THR A 27 3.90 16.52 3.63
CA THR A 27 3.22 16.30 4.91
C THR A 27 2.93 14.83 5.08
N LEU A 28 3.44 14.21 6.14
CA LEU A 28 3.14 12.84 6.50
C LEU A 28 1.77 12.80 7.19
N ALA A 29 0.89 11.92 6.76
CA ALA A 29 -0.30 11.53 7.50
C ALA A 29 -0.11 10.14 8.10
N THR A 30 -0.65 9.91 9.29
CA THR A 30 -0.66 8.61 9.96
C THR A 30 -2.08 8.30 10.46
N GLY A 31 -2.51 7.05 10.37
CA GLY A 31 -3.81 6.57 10.87
C GLY A 31 -3.63 5.38 11.82
N GLY A 32 -4.39 5.36 12.92
CA GLY A 32 -4.16 4.43 14.02
C GLY A 32 -5.42 3.88 14.70
N ALA A 33 -5.18 3.04 15.70
CA ALA A 33 -6.20 2.45 16.57
C ALA A 33 -6.69 3.41 17.69
N ASP A 34 -6.29 4.68 17.64
CA ASP A 34 -6.90 5.79 18.40
C ASP A 34 -8.04 6.48 17.63
N PHE A 35 -8.38 5.99 16.44
CA PHE A 35 -9.45 6.47 15.55
C PHE A 35 -9.12 7.81 14.85
N ASP A 36 -7.94 8.37 15.13
CA ASP A 36 -7.48 9.62 14.53
C ASP A 36 -6.70 9.37 13.23
N ILE A 37 -6.72 10.40 12.37
CA ILE A 37 -5.65 10.63 11.39
C ILE A 37 -4.88 11.84 11.90
N LYS A 38 -3.57 11.73 12.08
CA LYS A 38 -2.71 12.84 12.53
C LYS A 38 -1.77 13.27 11.40
N LEU A 39 -1.54 14.57 11.29
CA LEU A 39 -0.75 15.21 10.24
C LEU A 39 0.54 15.80 10.81
N TRP A 40 1.66 15.58 10.11
CA TRP A 40 3.00 15.89 10.59
C TRP A 40 3.84 16.56 9.49
N SER A 41 4.55 17.62 9.83
CA SER A 41 5.64 18.16 9.00
C SER A 41 6.92 17.44 9.38
N VAL A 42 7.53 16.75 8.43
CA VAL A 42 8.91 16.24 8.54
C VAL A 42 9.83 17.30 7.98
N LYS A 43 10.82 17.75 8.76
CA LYS A 43 11.85 18.69 8.31
C LYS A 43 13.24 18.04 8.36
N PRO A 44 14.07 18.22 7.33
CA PRO A 44 15.42 17.67 7.32
C PRO A 44 16.31 18.29 8.40
N ALA A 45 17.33 17.53 8.78
CA ALA A 45 18.25 17.90 9.84
C ALA A 45 19.08 19.16 9.48
N GLU A 46 18.88 20.26 10.21
CA GLU A 46 19.76 21.43 10.13
C GLU A 46 21.16 21.08 10.69
N ALA A 47 22.05 20.74 9.74
CA ALA A 47 23.42 20.23 9.87
C ALA A 47 23.58 18.72 10.13
N GLN A 48 24.67 18.18 9.57
CA GLN A 48 24.99 16.75 9.30
C GLN A 48 24.98 15.76 10.50
N LYS A 49 24.63 16.20 11.72
CA LYS A 49 24.64 15.41 12.97
C LYS A 49 23.34 15.46 13.76
N LYS A 50 22.31 16.18 13.33
CA LYS A 50 20.96 16.10 13.93
C LYS A 50 20.12 15.03 13.25
N LEU A 51 19.05 14.60 13.91
CA LEU A 51 17.97 13.80 13.30
C LEU A 51 16.95 14.73 12.64
N PRO A 52 16.15 14.24 11.67
CA PRO A 52 15.02 14.99 11.13
C PRO A 52 14.03 15.38 12.23
N VAL A 53 13.47 16.58 12.14
CA VAL A 53 12.53 17.12 13.12
C VAL A 53 11.11 16.90 12.60
N VAL A 54 10.35 16.06 13.30
CA VAL A 54 8.92 15.84 13.01
C VAL A 54 8.10 16.70 13.95
N THR A 55 7.23 17.57 13.42
CA THR A 55 6.31 18.40 14.19
C THR A 55 4.87 18.07 13.84
N TYR A 56 4.06 17.78 14.86
CA TYR A 56 2.60 17.68 14.74
C TYR A 56 2.00 18.97 14.16
N LEU A 57 0.98 18.84 13.32
CA LEU A 57 0.26 19.95 12.70
C LEU A 57 -1.21 19.99 13.13
N ASN A 58 -1.95 18.89 12.95
CA ASN A 58 -3.38 18.79 13.23
C ASN A 58 -3.87 17.32 13.23
N SER A 59 -5.06 17.07 13.77
CA SER A 59 -5.77 15.78 13.70
C SER A 59 -7.08 15.90 12.90
N LEU A 60 -7.54 14.77 12.34
CA LEU A 60 -8.78 14.63 11.58
C LEU A 60 -9.74 13.68 12.30
N SER A 61 -10.19 14.10 13.48
CA SER A 61 -11.02 13.30 14.41
C SER A 61 -12.49 13.25 13.95
N TYR A 62 -12.84 12.27 13.10
CA TYR A 62 -14.24 12.01 12.66
C TYR A 62 -14.60 10.52 12.62
N HIS A 63 -13.62 9.62 12.41
CA HIS A 63 -13.85 8.19 12.55
C HIS A 63 -14.12 7.84 14.03
N SER A 64 -15.03 6.90 14.26
CA SER A 64 -15.35 6.37 15.60
C SER A 64 -14.73 4.99 15.86
N THR A 65 -13.82 4.56 14.99
CA THR A 65 -13.26 3.21 14.87
C THR A 65 -11.84 3.29 14.27
N ALA A 66 -11.06 2.20 14.32
CA ALA A 66 -9.64 2.24 13.93
C ALA A 66 -9.44 2.56 12.44
N VAL A 67 -8.52 3.48 12.14
CA VAL A 67 -8.26 3.92 10.76
C VAL A 67 -7.22 3.00 10.11
N ASN A 68 -7.72 1.92 9.51
CA ASN A 68 -6.92 0.89 8.87
C ASN A 68 -6.08 1.39 7.70
N VAL A 69 -6.59 2.31 6.87
CA VAL A 69 -5.91 2.77 5.65
C VAL A 69 -6.19 4.24 5.33
N ILE A 70 -5.15 4.97 4.90
CA ILE A 70 -5.26 6.32 4.34
C ILE A 70 -4.46 6.43 3.03
N ARG A 71 -4.98 7.18 2.04
CA ARG A 71 -4.24 7.53 0.80
C ARG A 71 -4.57 8.93 0.32
N PHE A 72 -3.56 9.70 -0.06
CA PHE A 72 -3.72 10.95 -0.80
C PHE A 72 -4.03 10.72 -2.28
N THR A 73 -4.73 11.67 -2.90
CA THR A 73 -4.75 11.82 -4.37
C THR A 73 -3.42 12.36 -4.88
N SER A 74 -3.07 12.07 -6.14
CA SER A 74 -1.89 12.60 -6.84
C SER A 74 -1.82 14.14 -6.90
N SER A 75 -2.95 14.84 -6.86
CA SER A 75 -3.01 16.30 -6.79
C SER A 75 -2.85 16.87 -5.37
N GLY A 76 -2.94 16.02 -4.34
CA GLY A 76 -2.98 16.43 -2.93
C GLY A 76 -4.31 17.05 -2.46
N GLU A 77 -5.25 17.40 -3.35
CA GLU A 77 -6.50 18.07 -2.95
C GLU A 77 -7.39 17.21 -2.05
N LEU A 78 -7.37 15.89 -2.23
CA LEU A 78 -8.19 14.93 -1.50
C LEU A 78 -7.34 13.90 -0.76
N LEU A 79 -7.88 13.44 0.36
CA LEU A 79 -7.40 12.32 1.17
C LEU A 79 -8.58 11.37 1.37
N ALA A 80 -8.36 10.08 1.16
CA ALA A 80 -9.34 9.04 1.49
C ALA A 80 -8.85 8.27 2.71
N SER A 81 -9.77 7.92 3.61
CA SER A 81 -9.49 7.01 4.72
C SER A 81 -10.59 5.96 4.87
N GLY A 82 -10.19 4.72 5.15
CA GLY A 82 -11.07 3.59 5.42
C GLY A 82 -10.81 3.03 6.81
N ALA A 83 -11.87 2.71 7.54
CA ALA A 83 -11.82 2.29 8.93
C ALA A 83 -12.54 0.95 9.19
N ASP A 84 -12.40 0.44 10.41
CA ASP A 84 -13.24 -0.63 10.97
C ASP A 84 -14.73 -0.23 10.93
N GLY A 85 -15.62 -1.21 10.81
CA GLY A 85 -17.06 -0.99 10.65
C GLY A 85 -17.52 -0.60 9.24
N GLY A 86 -16.62 -0.33 8.31
CA GLY A 86 -16.93 -0.13 6.88
C GLY A 86 -17.07 1.33 6.42
N ASP A 87 -16.73 2.30 7.27
CA ASP A 87 -16.76 3.72 6.93
C ASP A 87 -15.57 4.13 6.05
N LEU A 88 -15.87 4.71 4.88
CA LEU A 88 -14.88 5.34 4.00
C LEU A 88 -15.16 6.84 3.91
N ILE A 89 -14.22 7.66 4.39
CA ILE A 89 -14.34 9.12 4.41
C ILE A 89 -13.43 9.74 3.34
N ILE A 90 -13.99 10.67 2.56
CA ILE A 90 -13.25 11.54 1.66
C ILE A 90 -13.11 12.90 2.33
N TRP A 91 -11.88 13.35 2.50
CA TRP A 91 -11.53 14.66 3.02
C TRP A 91 -11.07 15.54 1.86
N LYS A 92 -11.39 16.83 1.91
CA LYS A 92 -10.86 17.84 0.97
C LYS A 92 -10.06 18.91 1.71
N LEU A 93 -8.89 19.23 1.15
CA LEU A 93 -8.06 20.34 1.55
C LEU A 93 -8.71 21.66 1.13
N HIS A 94 -8.87 22.57 2.09
CA HIS A 94 -9.39 23.92 1.92
C HIS A 94 -8.32 24.91 2.38
N THR A 95 -7.74 25.63 1.43
CA THR A 95 -6.89 26.79 1.71
C THR A 95 -7.78 28.00 2.00
N THR A 96 -7.47 28.71 3.08
CA THR A 96 -8.11 29.95 3.54
C THR A 96 -7.03 30.98 3.89
N ASP A 97 -7.40 32.24 4.05
CA ASP A 97 -6.45 33.33 4.39
C ASP A 97 -5.69 33.08 5.71
N THR A 98 -6.25 32.23 6.57
CA THR A 98 -5.69 31.79 7.86
C THR A 98 -4.86 30.50 7.81
N GLY A 99 -4.73 29.86 6.64
CA GLY A 99 -3.94 28.63 6.46
C GLY A 99 -4.69 27.50 5.73
N GLN A 100 -4.29 26.26 6.00
CA GLN A 100 -4.85 25.07 5.34
C GLN A 100 -5.66 24.23 6.33
N THR A 101 -6.88 23.85 5.95
CA THR A 101 -7.78 23.02 6.76
C THR A 101 -8.34 21.85 5.96
N TRP A 102 -8.35 20.66 6.55
CA TRP A 102 -9.02 19.50 5.99
C TRP A 102 -10.46 19.44 6.50
N LYS A 103 -11.41 19.12 5.62
CA LYS A 103 -12.83 18.98 5.96
C LYS A 103 -13.39 17.73 5.30
N VAL A 104 -14.32 17.04 5.97
CA VAL A 104 -15.08 15.94 5.37
C VAL A 104 -15.85 16.47 4.16
N LEU A 105 -15.58 15.90 2.98
CA LEU A 105 -16.27 16.19 1.73
C LEU A 105 -17.46 15.24 1.54
N LYS A 106 -17.21 13.94 1.73
CA LYS A 106 -18.19 12.84 1.58
C LYS A 106 -17.87 11.71 2.55
N MET A 107 -18.89 10.97 2.94
CA MET A 107 -18.79 9.73 3.71
C MET A 107 -19.54 8.64 2.95
N LEU A 108 -18.87 7.53 2.67
CA LEU A 108 -19.34 6.47 1.77
C LEU A 108 -19.57 5.19 2.59
N ARG A 109 -20.83 4.78 2.71
CA ARG A 109 -21.28 3.61 3.49
C ARG A 109 -21.95 2.60 2.57
N SER A 110 -21.29 1.45 2.37
CA SER A 110 -21.77 0.33 1.54
C SER A 110 -20.97 -0.96 1.77
N HIS A 111 -19.76 -0.88 2.32
CA HIS A 111 -19.15 -2.03 2.99
C HIS A 111 -19.90 -2.32 4.29
N HIS A 112 -19.98 -3.59 4.66
CA HIS A 112 -20.70 -4.06 5.86
C HIS A 112 -19.76 -4.44 7.00
N LYS A 113 -18.45 -4.31 6.77
CA LYS A 113 -17.36 -4.56 7.72
C LYS A 113 -16.14 -3.72 7.33
N ASP A 114 -15.18 -3.73 8.22
CA ASP A 114 -13.82 -3.16 8.17
C ASP A 114 -13.21 -3.10 6.77
N ILE A 115 -12.75 -1.91 6.38
CA ILE A 115 -11.98 -1.67 5.16
C ILE A 115 -10.50 -1.83 5.52
N LEU A 116 -9.77 -2.70 4.81
CA LEU A 116 -8.38 -3.02 5.11
C LEU A 116 -7.37 -2.28 4.23
N ASP A 117 -7.76 -1.99 2.99
CA ASP A 117 -6.94 -1.25 2.03
C ASP A 117 -7.81 -0.50 1.01
N LEU A 118 -7.29 0.61 0.49
CA LEU A 118 -7.92 1.40 -0.57
C LEU A 118 -6.87 2.01 -1.49
N GLN A 119 -7.25 2.28 -2.75
CA GLN A 119 -6.40 2.95 -3.72
C GLN A 119 -7.24 3.83 -4.67
N TRP A 120 -6.77 5.04 -4.92
CA TRP A 120 -7.36 5.99 -5.88
C TRP A 120 -7.14 5.58 -7.34
N SER A 121 -8.05 5.98 -8.22
CA SER A 121 -7.81 6.03 -9.67
C SER A 121 -6.86 7.18 -10.04
N PRO A 122 -6.19 7.13 -11.21
CA PRO A 122 -5.17 8.11 -11.59
C PRO A 122 -5.72 9.54 -11.81
N ASP A 123 -7.01 9.62 -12.16
CA ASP A 123 -7.81 10.84 -12.36
C ASP A 123 -8.52 11.31 -11.08
N ALA A 124 -8.31 10.64 -9.95
CA ALA A 124 -8.99 10.85 -8.67
C ALA A 124 -10.54 10.80 -8.69
N ALA A 125 -11.16 10.41 -9.82
CA ALA A 125 -12.62 10.35 -9.94
C ALA A 125 -13.23 9.12 -9.26
N PHE A 126 -12.41 8.08 -9.00
CA PHE A 126 -12.84 6.80 -8.44
C PHE A 126 -11.87 6.29 -7.36
N ILE A 127 -12.38 5.39 -6.50
CA ILE A 127 -11.60 4.65 -5.49
C ILE A 127 -11.99 3.18 -5.59
N ILE A 128 -11.03 2.27 -5.38
CA ILE A 128 -11.31 0.90 -4.98
C ILE A 128 -11.00 0.72 -3.50
N SER A 129 -11.87 0.04 -2.76
CA SER A 129 -11.64 -0.42 -1.38
C SER A 129 -11.82 -1.93 -1.28
N GLY A 130 -11.11 -2.58 -0.37
CA GLY A 130 -11.26 -4.00 -0.02
C GLY A 130 -11.60 -4.21 1.46
N SER A 131 -12.46 -5.18 1.77
CA SER A 131 -13.05 -5.38 3.10
C SER A 131 -13.05 -6.82 3.61
N VAL A 132 -13.21 -6.95 4.93
CA VAL A 132 -13.55 -8.17 5.70
C VAL A 132 -14.94 -8.72 5.33
N ASP A 133 -15.76 -7.98 4.56
CA ASP A 133 -17.01 -8.47 3.96
C ASP A 133 -16.84 -9.33 2.69
N ASN A 134 -15.58 -9.67 2.34
CA ASN A 134 -15.16 -10.43 1.15
C ASN A 134 -15.38 -9.72 -0.19
N SER A 135 -15.84 -8.46 -0.20
CA SER A 135 -16.00 -7.69 -1.43
C SER A 135 -14.88 -6.67 -1.63
N CYS A 136 -14.72 -6.24 -2.88
CA CYS A 136 -14.17 -4.92 -3.18
C CYS A 136 -15.31 -4.00 -3.63
N ILE A 137 -15.28 -2.71 -3.32
CA ILE A 137 -16.22 -1.73 -3.88
C ILE A 137 -15.46 -0.70 -4.71
N ILE A 138 -16.00 -0.39 -5.88
CA ILE A 138 -15.56 0.73 -6.72
C ILE A 138 -16.55 1.87 -6.53
N TRP A 139 -16.03 3.03 -6.13
CA TRP A 139 -16.78 4.22 -5.79
C TRP A 139 -16.64 5.29 -6.86
N ASP A 140 -17.72 5.99 -7.17
CA ASP A 140 -17.68 7.27 -7.89
C ASP A 140 -17.54 8.39 -6.85
N VAL A 141 -16.37 9.03 -6.78
CA VAL A 141 -16.04 10.01 -5.75
C VAL A 141 -16.84 11.30 -5.94
N ASN A 142 -17.04 11.71 -7.19
CA ASN A 142 -17.80 12.92 -7.53
C ASN A 142 -19.27 12.81 -7.12
N LYS A 143 -19.92 11.68 -7.46
CA LYS A 143 -21.31 11.40 -7.03
C LYS A 143 -21.36 11.08 -5.54
N GLY A 144 -20.38 10.35 -5.01
CA GLY A 144 -20.39 9.80 -3.65
C GLY A 144 -21.23 8.53 -3.56
N THR A 145 -21.12 7.66 -4.56
CA THR A 145 -21.99 6.48 -4.72
C THR A 145 -21.17 5.23 -5.04
N ASN A 146 -21.57 4.07 -4.52
CA ASN A 146 -21.09 2.77 -5.01
C ASN A 146 -21.43 2.67 -6.51
N LEU A 147 -20.40 2.54 -7.35
CA LEU A 147 -20.51 2.40 -8.80
C LEU A 147 -20.66 0.92 -9.19
N GLN A 148 -19.92 0.04 -8.51
CA GLN A 148 -19.93 -1.41 -8.68
C GLN A 148 -19.29 -2.11 -7.46
N THR A 149 -19.99 -3.11 -6.90
CA THR A 149 -19.41 -4.11 -6.00
C THR A 149 -18.74 -5.25 -6.79
N LEU A 150 -17.66 -5.80 -6.25
CA LEU A 150 -16.89 -6.95 -6.73
C LEU A 150 -16.85 -8.00 -5.61
N ASP A 151 -17.93 -8.75 -5.49
CA ASP A 151 -18.26 -9.76 -4.46
C ASP A 151 -17.64 -11.15 -4.72
N SER A 152 -16.56 -11.21 -5.51
CA SER A 152 -16.12 -12.49 -6.10
C SER A 152 -15.15 -13.32 -5.26
N HIS A 153 -14.61 -12.77 -4.17
CA HIS A 153 -13.65 -13.45 -3.27
C HIS A 153 -14.35 -14.33 -2.22
N ALA A 154 -13.66 -15.37 -1.76
CA ALA A 154 -14.18 -16.30 -0.74
C ALA A 154 -13.78 -15.95 0.70
N HIS A 155 -12.85 -15.01 0.88
CA HIS A 155 -12.35 -14.54 2.18
C HIS A 155 -11.96 -13.05 2.11
N TYR A 156 -11.59 -12.47 3.25
CA TYR A 156 -11.30 -11.04 3.43
C TYR A 156 -10.38 -10.49 2.33
N VAL A 157 -10.72 -9.33 1.78
CA VAL A 157 -9.89 -8.62 0.81
C VAL A 157 -8.96 -7.68 1.58
N GLN A 158 -7.66 -7.98 1.53
CA GLN A 158 -6.64 -7.40 2.41
C GLN A 158 -5.68 -6.43 1.69
N GLY A 159 -5.86 -6.27 0.39
CA GLY A 159 -5.08 -5.35 -0.44
C GLY A 159 -5.78 -5.06 -1.76
N VAL A 160 -5.72 -3.82 -2.23
CA VAL A 160 -6.25 -3.40 -3.53
C VAL A 160 -5.31 -2.41 -4.23
N ALA A 161 -5.21 -2.48 -5.56
CA ALA A 161 -4.40 -1.57 -6.34
C ALA A 161 -5.05 -1.17 -7.66
N TRP A 162 -4.96 0.12 -8.00
CA TRP A 162 -5.43 0.68 -9.26
C TRP A 162 -4.26 0.87 -10.24
N ASP A 163 -4.45 0.53 -11.51
CA ASP A 163 -3.48 0.73 -12.59
C ASP A 163 -3.26 2.23 -12.89
N PRO A 164 -2.02 2.76 -12.92
CA PRO A 164 -1.77 4.15 -13.30
C PRO A 164 -2.24 4.49 -14.72
N LEU A 165 -2.41 3.49 -15.58
CA LEU A 165 -2.98 3.64 -16.93
C LEU A 165 -4.49 3.33 -16.99
N GLY A 166 -5.18 3.25 -15.85
CA GLY A 166 -6.63 3.17 -15.68
C GLY A 166 -7.34 1.90 -16.17
N LYS A 167 -6.64 0.99 -16.87
CA LYS A 167 -7.23 -0.16 -17.57
C LYS A 167 -7.57 -1.31 -16.63
N TYR A 168 -6.79 -1.48 -15.56
CA TYR A 168 -6.94 -2.59 -14.62
C TYR A 168 -7.15 -2.13 -13.17
N VAL A 169 -7.80 -2.99 -12.37
CA VAL A 169 -7.69 -2.97 -10.91
C VAL A 169 -7.35 -4.38 -10.42
N ALA A 170 -6.63 -4.46 -9.31
CA ALA A 170 -6.21 -5.71 -8.69
C ALA A 170 -6.70 -5.79 -7.24
N SER A 171 -7.07 -6.98 -6.78
CA SER A 171 -7.37 -7.27 -5.37
C SER A 171 -6.64 -8.52 -4.90
N LEU A 172 -6.31 -8.58 -3.61
CA LEU A 172 -5.63 -9.71 -2.98
C LEU A 172 -6.37 -10.09 -1.68
N SER A 173 -6.69 -11.36 -1.54
CA SER A 173 -7.49 -11.91 -0.44
C SER A 173 -6.75 -12.99 0.33
N SER A 174 -7.24 -13.32 1.54
CA SER A 174 -6.86 -14.54 2.25
C SER A 174 -7.37 -15.82 1.57
N ASP A 175 -8.25 -15.75 0.57
CA ASP A 175 -8.70 -16.92 -0.21
C ASP A 175 -7.62 -17.55 -1.12
N ARG A 176 -6.35 -17.17 -0.90
CA ARG A 176 -5.17 -17.50 -1.70
C ARG A 176 -5.27 -17.05 -3.16
N THR A 177 -6.12 -16.07 -3.50
CA THR A 177 -6.22 -15.50 -4.85
C THR A 177 -5.86 -14.02 -4.94
N CYS A 178 -5.13 -13.66 -6.00
CA CYS A 178 -5.04 -12.30 -6.51
C CYS A 178 -5.90 -12.22 -7.78
N ARG A 179 -6.80 -11.24 -7.86
CA ARG A 179 -7.73 -11.09 -8.98
C ARG A 179 -7.45 -9.80 -9.73
N ILE A 180 -7.35 -9.92 -11.06
CA ILE A 180 -7.21 -8.79 -11.96
C ILE A 180 -8.54 -8.58 -12.67
N TYR A 181 -9.07 -7.35 -12.59
CA TYR A 181 -10.27 -6.94 -13.29
C TYR A 181 -9.90 -5.92 -14.36
N ILE A 182 -10.50 -6.04 -15.54
CA ILE A 182 -10.30 -5.12 -16.67
C ILE A 182 -11.53 -4.23 -16.83
N ASN A 183 -11.33 -2.93 -17.06
CA ASN A 183 -12.40 -2.02 -17.42
C ASN A 183 -12.95 -2.38 -18.81
N LYS A 184 -14.23 -2.75 -18.86
CA LYS A 184 -15.00 -3.00 -20.08
C LYS A 184 -16.24 -2.09 -20.02
N PRO A 185 -16.14 -0.82 -20.46
CA PRO A 185 -17.23 0.13 -20.34
C PRO A 185 -18.46 -0.35 -21.10
N LYS A 186 -19.62 -0.28 -20.44
CA LYS A 186 -20.92 -0.65 -21.00
C LYS A 186 -21.61 0.59 -21.56
N LYS A 187 -21.89 0.60 -22.86
CA LYS A 187 -22.68 1.67 -23.49
C LYS A 187 -24.15 1.51 -23.11
N SER A 188 -24.73 2.55 -22.50
CA SER A 188 -26.13 2.57 -22.06
C SER A 188 -26.74 3.94 -22.37
N LYS A 189 -27.71 3.98 -23.29
CA LYS A 189 -28.49 5.17 -23.67
C LYS A 189 -27.64 6.45 -23.86
N GLY A 190 -26.52 6.34 -24.58
CA GLY A 190 -25.62 7.46 -24.89
C GLY A 190 -24.45 7.65 -23.91
N ASN A 191 -24.56 7.19 -22.67
CA ASN A 191 -23.47 7.26 -21.68
C ASN A 191 -22.66 5.96 -21.64
N GLU A 192 -21.33 6.09 -21.56
CA GLU A 192 -20.44 4.96 -21.27
C GLU A 192 -20.28 4.82 -19.76
N LYS A 193 -20.78 3.74 -19.17
CA LYS A 193 -20.55 3.45 -17.75
C LYS A 193 -19.34 2.51 -17.61
N ILE A 194 -18.36 2.94 -16.81
CA ILE A 194 -17.26 2.08 -16.32
C ILE A 194 -17.85 0.81 -15.71
N ASN A 195 -17.23 -0.33 -16.03
CA ASN A 195 -17.66 -1.64 -15.57
C ASN A 195 -16.45 -2.58 -15.58
N TYR A 196 -15.96 -2.94 -14.40
CA TYR A 196 -14.83 -3.84 -14.24
C TYR A 196 -15.31 -5.30 -14.27
N VAL A 197 -14.59 -6.17 -14.97
CA VAL A 197 -14.89 -7.60 -15.07
C VAL A 197 -13.63 -8.37 -14.76
N CYS A 198 -13.72 -9.39 -13.89
CA CYS A 198 -12.58 -10.25 -13.59
C CYS A 198 -12.05 -10.89 -14.87
N GLN A 199 -10.77 -10.68 -15.17
CA GLN A 199 -10.07 -11.24 -16.33
C GLN A 199 -9.16 -12.41 -15.92
N GLN A 200 -8.54 -12.34 -14.75
CA GLN A 200 -7.64 -13.37 -14.24
C GLN A 200 -7.87 -13.62 -12.74
N VAL A 201 -7.78 -14.88 -12.34
CA VAL A 201 -7.78 -15.33 -10.93
C VAL A 201 -6.49 -16.10 -10.69
N ILE A 202 -5.47 -15.37 -10.25
CA ILE A 202 -4.13 -15.90 -9.98
C ILE A 202 -4.17 -16.56 -8.59
N SER A 203 -3.82 -17.84 -8.49
CA SER A 203 -3.93 -18.57 -7.20
C SER A 203 -2.88 -19.66 -6.99
N LYS A 204 -2.42 -20.27 -8.08
CA LYS A 204 -1.48 -21.39 -8.09
C LYS A 204 -0.45 -21.20 -9.20
N ALA A 205 0.70 -21.82 -9.02
CA ALA A 205 1.69 -22.01 -10.06
C ALA A 205 2.02 -23.50 -10.21
N GLU A 206 2.40 -23.88 -11.43
CA GLU A 206 2.87 -25.22 -11.75
C GLU A 206 4.39 -25.27 -11.62
N HIS A 207 4.91 -26.31 -10.96
CA HIS A 207 6.32 -26.68 -11.07
C HIS A 207 6.47 -27.67 -12.24
N PRO A 208 7.24 -27.35 -13.30
CA PRO A 208 7.58 -28.31 -14.34
C PRO A 208 8.61 -29.30 -13.79
N LEU A 209 8.18 -30.52 -13.50
CA LEU A 209 9.08 -31.62 -13.17
C LEU A 209 9.86 -32.02 -14.43
N LEU A 210 11.15 -32.34 -14.30
CA LEU A 210 11.97 -32.81 -15.43
C LEU A 210 11.53 -34.18 -15.97
N ASP A 211 10.84 -34.96 -15.13
CA ASP A 211 10.28 -36.26 -15.49
C ASP A 211 8.77 -36.20 -15.71
N ASN A 212 8.28 -37.08 -16.59
CA ASN A 212 6.95 -37.09 -17.21
C ASN A 212 5.80 -37.51 -16.26
N SER A 213 5.77 -36.88 -15.08
CA SER A 213 4.85 -37.09 -13.97
C SER A 213 4.03 -35.83 -13.69
N LYS A 214 2.89 -35.97 -12.99
CA LYS A 214 1.89 -34.90 -12.87
C LYS A 214 2.47 -33.64 -12.21
N SER A 215 2.25 -32.47 -12.82
CA SER A 215 2.66 -31.17 -12.29
C SER A 215 2.06 -30.93 -10.90
N ILE A 216 2.94 -30.70 -9.91
CA ILE A 216 2.50 -30.37 -8.55
C ILE A 216 2.16 -28.88 -8.51
N ASN A 217 0.87 -28.59 -8.53
CA ASN A 217 0.32 -27.26 -8.35
C ASN A 217 0.48 -26.81 -6.88
N TYR A 218 1.19 -25.70 -6.64
CA TYR A 218 1.30 -25.08 -5.31
C TYR A 218 0.58 -23.72 -5.30
N HIS A 219 0.05 -23.32 -4.14
CA HIS A 219 -0.57 -22.01 -3.97
C HIS A 219 0.49 -20.91 -3.96
N LEU A 220 0.28 -19.85 -4.74
CA LEU A 220 1.16 -18.69 -4.81
C LEU A 220 1.06 -17.82 -3.56
N PHE A 221 -0.12 -17.73 -2.94
CA PHE A 221 -0.37 -16.83 -1.82
C PHE A 221 -0.69 -17.60 -0.53
N HIS A 222 -0.30 -17.00 0.60
CA HIS A 222 -0.71 -17.44 1.94
C HIS A 222 -2.23 -17.28 2.14
N ASP A 223 -2.80 -17.98 3.12
CA ASP A 223 -4.22 -17.93 3.48
C ASP A 223 -4.48 -17.09 4.74
N GLU A 224 -5.64 -17.24 5.35
CA GLU A 224 -6.02 -16.61 6.62
C GLU A 224 -5.13 -17.01 7.82
N THR A 225 -4.24 -18.01 7.70
CA THR A 225 -3.28 -18.34 8.77
C THR A 225 -2.12 -17.34 8.87
N LEU A 226 -1.96 -16.46 7.87
CA LEU A 226 -0.99 -15.37 7.90
C LEU A 226 -1.41 -14.32 8.96
N PRO A 227 -0.60 -14.05 10.01
CA PRO A 227 -0.91 -13.03 11.01
C PRO A 227 -0.61 -11.61 10.48
N SER A 228 -1.37 -11.19 9.45
CA SER A 228 -1.41 -9.82 8.94
C SER A 228 -2.81 -9.51 8.45
N PHE A 229 -3.34 -8.36 8.86
CA PHE A 229 -4.57 -7.80 8.29
C PHE A 229 -4.32 -7.13 6.92
N PHE A 230 -3.07 -6.80 6.58
CA PHE A 230 -2.70 -6.03 5.40
C PHE A 230 -1.90 -6.87 4.39
N ARG A 231 -2.19 -6.69 3.10
CA ARG A 231 -1.51 -7.30 1.94
C ARG A 231 -1.37 -6.28 0.79
N ARG A 232 -0.79 -5.12 1.09
CA ARG A 232 -0.78 -3.92 0.25
C ARG A 232 0.10 -4.12 -0.99
N LEU A 233 -0.54 -4.45 -2.11
CA LEU A 233 0.06 -4.58 -3.44
C LEU A 233 0.10 -3.24 -4.16
N ALA A 234 1.01 -3.10 -5.14
CA ALA A 234 1.17 -1.86 -5.89
C ALA A 234 1.52 -2.12 -7.36
N TRP A 235 0.99 -1.29 -8.26
CA TRP A 235 1.51 -1.17 -9.63
C TRP A 235 2.77 -0.32 -9.63
N SER A 236 3.70 -0.61 -10.53
CA SER A 236 4.82 0.29 -10.86
C SER A 236 4.27 1.62 -11.41
N PRO A 237 4.95 2.77 -11.23
CA PRO A 237 4.40 4.08 -11.63
C PRO A 237 4.18 4.25 -13.14
N ASP A 238 4.88 3.45 -13.95
CA ASP A 238 4.74 3.32 -15.41
C ASP A 238 3.60 2.35 -15.85
N GLY A 239 3.00 1.64 -14.89
CA GLY A 239 2.00 0.59 -15.11
C GLY A 239 2.53 -0.70 -15.76
N LEU A 240 3.84 -0.83 -16.01
CA LEU A 240 4.43 -1.97 -16.73
C LEU A 240 4.44 -3.28 -15.92
N PHE A 241 4.32 -3.23 -14.60
CA PHE A 241 4.23 -4.42 -13.75
C PHE A 241 3.45 -4.19 -12.45
N LEU A 242 2.92 -5.28 -11.89
CA LEU A 242 2.20 -5.34 -10.62
C LEU A 242 3.02 -6.16 -9.63
N LEU A 243 3.29 -5.61 -8.45
CA LEU A 243 4.07 -6.25 -7.39
C LEU A 243 3.17 -6.64 -6.22
N VAL A 244 3.11 -7.94 -5.94
CA VAL A 244 2.10 -8.56 -5.08
C VAL A 244 2.77 -9.20 -3.84
N PRO A 245 2.35 -8.84 -2.61
CA PRO A 245 2.89 -9.37 -1.36
C PRO A 245 2.22 -10.70 -0.96
N ALA A 246 2.44 -11.15 0.28
CA ALA A 246 1.91 -12.39 0.86
C ALA A 246 2.19 -13.67 0.03
N GLY A 247 3.25 -13.65 -0.77
CA GLY A 247 3.67 -14.76 -1.60
C GLY A 247 4.35 -15.87 -0.80
N SER A 248 4.16 -17.09 -1.29
CA SER A 248 4.75 -18.33 -0.77
C SER A 248 5.40 -19.09 -1.93
N TYR A 249 6.69 -19.38 -1.84
CA TYR A 249 7.49 -20.00 -2.89
C TYR A 249 8.18 -21.28 -2.40
N LYS A 250 8.21 -22.34 -3.21
CA LYS A 250 8.96 -23.56 -2.93
C LYS A 250 10.09 -23.72 -3.94
N ILE A 251 11.32 -23.69 -3.43
CA ILE A 251 12.56 -23.83 -4.22
C ILE A 251 12.66 -25.23 -4.84
N ALA A 252 12.18 -26.26 -4.13
CA ALA A 252 12.16 -27.65 -4.62
C ALA A 252 10.92 -28.41 -4.13
N SER A 253 10.57 -29.48 -4.86
CA SER A 253 9.54 -30.45 -4.45
C SER A 253 9.93 -31.13 -3.14
N GLY A 254 9.35 -30.66 -2.03
CA GLY A 254 9.64 -31.14 -0.67
C GLY A 254 10.38 -30.15 0.22
N SER A 255 10.82 -28.99 -0.29
CA SER A 255 11.34 -27.92 0.58
C SER A 255 10.21 -27.25 1.38
N ASP A 256 10.58 -26.64 2.50
CA ASP A 256 9.74 -25.61 3.13
C ASP A 256 9.47 -24.46 2.15
N SER A 257 8.37 -23.75 2.40
CA SER A 257 8.00 -22.56 1.63
C SER A 257 8.69 -21.31 2.18
N VAL A 258 9.45 -20.64 1.33
CA VAL A 258 10.05 -19.33 1.59
C VAL A 258 9.00 -18.25 1.31
N ASN A 259 8.99 -17.20 2.12
CA ASN A 259 8.13 -16.03 1.87
C ASN A 259 8.62 -15.27 0.63
N ALA A 260 7.70 -14.66 -0.13
CA ALA A 260 8.07 -13.90 -1.32
C ALA A 260 7.15 -12.70 -1.60
N ALA A 261 7.65 -11.78 -2.43
CA ALA A 261 6.81 -10.93 -3.28
C ALA A 261 6.88 -11.44 -4.73
N TYR A 262 5.78 -11.33 -5.46
CA TYR A 262 5.67 -11.77 -6.86
C TYR A 262 5.46 -10.59 -7.80
N ILE A 263 6.27 -10.52 -8.86
CA ILE A 263 6.19 -9.47 -9.87
C ILE A 263 5.50 -10.01 -11.12
N PHE A 264 4.38 -9.43 -11.52
CA PHE A 264 3.61 -9.79 -12.70
C PHE A 264 3.80 -8.73 -13.79
N SER A 265 4.17 -9.15 -15.01
CA SER A 265 4.33 -8.19 -16.11
C SER A 265 2.97 -7.81 -16.69
N ARG A 266 2.75 -6.54 -17.04
CA ARG A 266 1.57 -6.09 -17.80
C ARG A 266 1.40 -6.85 -19.13
N LYS A 267 2.49 -7.39 -19.70
CA LYS A 267 2.46 -8.22 -20.91
C LYS A 267 1.81 -9.60 -20.68
N ASP A 268 1.95 -10.17 -19.48
CA ASP A 268 1.34 -11.45 -19.07
C ASP A 268 1.08 -11.45 -17.56
N LEU A 269 -0.17 -11.15 -17.18
CA LEU A 269 -0.64 -11.12 -15.79
C LEU A 269 -1.16 -12.50 -15.31
N SER A 270 -1.00 -13.58 -16.08
CA SER A 270 -1.51 -14.91 -15.69
C SER A 270 -0.59 -15.64 -14.68
N ARG A 271 0.69 -15.26 -14.63
CA ARG A 271 1.75 -15.92 -13.86
C ARG A 271 2.83 -14.90 -13.44
N PRO A 272 3.56 -15.14 -12.34
CA PRO A 272 4.66 -14.27 -11.95
C PRO A 272 5.79 -14.34 -12.99
N ALA A 273 6.31 -13.18 -13.37
CA ALA A 273 7.49 -13.03 -14.23
C ALA A 273 8.80 -13.06 -13.43
N ILE A 274 8.79 -12.49 -12.22
CA ILE A 274 9.93 -12.46 -11.29
C ILE A 274 9.42 -12.82 -9.88
N GLN A 275 10.29 -13.41 -9.06
CA GLN A 275 10.01 -13.83 -7.69
C GLN A 275 11.07 -13.22 -6.77
N LEU A 276 10.65 -12.53 -5.70
CA LEU A 276 11.54 -11.90 -4.72
C LEU A 276 11.45 -12.66 -3.39
N PRO A 277 12.32 -13.66 -3.13
CA PRO A 277 12.30 -14.41 -1.89
C PRO A 277 12.81 -13.57 -0.71
N CYS A 278 12.06 -13.57 0.40
CA CYS A 278 12.39 -12.89 1.65
C CYS A 278 12.63 -13.93 2.76
N THR A 279 13.77 -13.84 3.43
CA THR A 279 14.23 -14.85 4.41
C THR A 279 13.67 -14.68 5.81
N SER A 280 13.11 -13.51 6.18
CA SER A 280 12.69 -13.21 7.55
C SER A 280 11.24 -13.61 7.86
N LYS A 281 10.27 -12.93 7.26
CA LYS A 281 8.82 -13.09 7.48
C LYS A 281 8.06 -12.87 6.18
N ALA A 282 6.75 -13.09 6.21
CA ALA A 282 5.86 -12.80 5.09
C ALA A 282 5.87 -11.32 4.71
N VAL A 283 5.84 -11.04 3.40
CA VAL A 283 5.67 -9.69 2.85
C VAL A 283 4.23 -9.23 3.08
N VAL A 284 4.05 -8.01 3.59
CA VAL A 284 2.74 -7.42 3.93
C VAL A 284 2.43 -6.12 3.18
N ALA A 285 3.45 -5.35 2.80
CA ALA A 285 3.27 -4.10 2.07
C ALA A 285 4.37 -3.86 1.04
N VAL A 286 4.00 -3.18 -0.05
CA VAL A 286 4.89 -2.82 -1.16
C VAL A 286 4.58 -1.37 -1.58
N ARG A 287 5.61 -0.54 -1.75
CA ARG A 287 5.47 0.76 -2.42
C ARG A 287 6.64 1.07 -3.34
N PHE A 288 6.31 1.56 -4.52
CA PHE A 288 7.26 2.14 -5.46
C PHE A 288 7.67 3.55 -5.02
N CYS A 289 8.92 3.90 -5.27
CA CYS A 289 9.38 5.28 -5.19
C CYS A 289 8.68 6.11 -6.30
N PRO A 290 8.20 7.33 -6.02
CA PRO A 290 7.56 8.18 -7.02
C PRO A 290 8.53 8.73 -8.08
N ILE A 291 9.83 8.64 -7.83
CA ILE A 291 10.89 9.18 -8.71
C ILE A 291 11.52 8.06 -9.55
N TYR A 292 11.70 8.36 -10.84
CA TYR A 292 12.52 7.56 -11.76
C TYR A 292 13.99 7.99 -11.65
N PHE A 293 14.91 7.04 -11.67
CA PHE A 293 16.34 7.28 -11.60
C PHE A 293 17.05 6.91 -12.90
N SER A 294 18.20 7.53 -13.13
CA SER A 294 19.10 7.15 -14.21
C SER A 294 19.61 5.71 -13.98
N LEU A 295 19.82 4.96 -15.07
CA LEU A 295 20.58 3.70 -15.00
C LEU A 295 22.00 4.00 -14.52
N ARG A 296 22.54 3.17 -13.62
CA ARG A 296 23.91 3.26 -13.12
C ARG A 296 24.92 2.65 -14.10
N GLY A 297 24.45 1.88 -15.08
CA GLY A 297 25.28 1.25 -16.12
C GLY A 297 26.11 0.07 -15.60
N THR A 298 25.73 -0.48 -14.45
CA THR A 298 26.52 -1.47 -13.69
C THR A 298 26.16 -2.92 -13.99
N ASN A 299 24.98 -3.19 -14.56
CA ASN A 299 24.54 -4.54 -14.91
C ASN A 299 23.72 -4.59 -16.21
N SER A 300 24.26 -5.25 -17.24
CA SER A 300 23.47 -5.67 -18.43
C SER A 300 22.68 -6.98 -18.20
N ALA A 301 22.67 -7.49 -16.96
CA ALA A 301 22.07 -8.77 -16.56
C ALA A 301 20.89 -8.61 -15.57
N GLY A 302 20.34 -7.40 -15.45
CA GLY A 302 19.14 -7.13 -14.67
C GLY A 302 17.91 -7.80 -15.29
N SER A 303 16.99 -8.29 -14.44
CA SER A 303 15.76 -8.96 -14.89
C SER A 303 14.77 -8.05 -15.62
N PHE A 304 14.94 -6.73 -15.55
CA PHE A 304 14.14 -5.73 -16.26
C PHE A 304 14.97 -5.06 -17.35
N LYS A 305 14.46 -5.04 -18.59
CA LYS A 305 15.03 -4.26 -19.70
C LYS A 305 14.30 -2.91 -19.83
N LEU A 306 14.56 -2.00 -18.89
CA LEU A 306 13.98 -0.65 -18.85
C LEU A 306 15.04 0.42 -19.19
N PRO A 307 14.67 1.54 -19.84
CA PRO A 307 15.60 2.64 -20.13
C PRO A 307 15.87 3.54 -18.91
N TYR A 308 15.20 3.29 -17.79
CA TYR A 308 15.31 3.99 -16.52
C TYR A 308 15.30 2.97 -15.37
N ARG A 309 15.72 3.43 -14.18
CA ARG A 309 15.76 2.63 -12.96
C ARG A 309 14.62 3.05 -12.02
N ILE A 310 13.71 2.12 -11.73
CA ILE A 310 12.69 2.30 -10.69
C ILE A 310 13.24 1.72 -9.39
N ILE A 311 12.99 2.39 -8.27
CA ILE A 311 13.30 1.89 -6.92
C ILE A 311 11.98 1.54 -6.24
N PHE A 312 11.96 0.44 -5.48
CA PHE A 312 10.77 0.02 -4.74
C PHE A 312 11.12 -0.65 -3.40
N ALA A 313 10.22 -0.51 -2.46
CA ALA A 313 10.32 -1.01 -1.10
C ALA A 313 9.35 -2.17 -0.89
N VAL A 314 9.84 -3.21 -0.22
CA VAL A 314 9.12 -4.45 0.10
C VAL A 314 9.25 -4.68 1.60
N ALA A 315 8.15 -4.50 2.34
CA ALA A 315 8.08 -4.69 3.78
C ALA A 315 7.56 -6.08 4.12
N THR A 316 8.33 -6.84 4.88
CA THR A 316 7.85 -7.98 5.66
C THR A 316 7.39 -7.52 7.03
N LEU A 317 6.73 -8.40 7.80
CA LEU A 317 6.31 -8.12 9.18
C LEU A 317 7.42 -7.52 10.08
N ASN A 318 8.71 -7.78 9.82
CA ASN A 318 9.81 -7.32 10.68
C ASN A 318 11.07 -6.84 9.92
N SER A 319 10.98 -6.62 8.61
CA SER A 319 12.14 -6.21 7.79
C SER A 319 11.71 -5.43 6.56
N LEU A 320 12.47 -4.40 6.23
CA LEU A 320 12.34 -3.62 5.01
C LEU A 320 13.45 -4.01 4.04
N TYR A 321 13.06 -4.39 2.83
CA TYR A 321 13.96 -4.63 1.70
C TYR A 321 13.75 -3.51 0.68
N ILE A 322 14.83 -2.91 0.17
CA ILE A 322 14.78 -1.95 -0.93
C ILE A 322 15.44 -2.59 -2.14
N TYR A 323 14.73 -2.59 -3.27
CA TYR A 323 15.16 -3.13 -4.55
C TYR A 323 15.19 -2.02 -5.60
N ASP A 324 15.88 -2.29 -6.71
CA ASP A 324 15.74 -1.54 -7.95
C ASP A 324 15.48 -2.47 -9.14
N THR A 325 15.33 -1.90 -10.34
CA THR A 325 15.12 -2.66 -11.57
C THR A 325 16.41 -3.01 -12.33
N GLU A 326 17.59 -2.57 -11.87
CA GLU A 326 18.87 -2.80 -12.55
C GLU A 326 19.65 -3.99 -11.96
N SER A 327 19.47 -4.24 -10.67
CA SER A 327 20.15 -5.28 -9.90
C SER A 327 19.17 -6.36 -9.41
N ASN A 328 19.66 -7.61 -9.32
CA ASN A 328 18.87 -8.74 -8.84
C ASN A 328 18.84 -8.88 -7.28
N PRO A 329 19.90 -8.58 -6.51
CA PRO A 329 19.80 -8.50 -5.05
C PRO A 329 19.19 -7.15 -4.60
N PRO A 330 18.62 -7.06 -3.37
CA PRO A 330 18.20 -5.78 -2.81
C PRO A 330 19.40 -4.85 -2.56
N ILE A 331 19.22 -3.56 -2.81
CA ILE A 331 20.24 -2.53 -2.57
C ILE A 331 20.38 -2.14 -1.09
N ALA A 332 19.35 -2.40 -0.28
CA ALA A 332 19.41 -2.28 1.18
C ALA A 332 18.46 -3.27 1.86
N ILE A 333 18.83 -3.74 3.05
CA ILE A 333 17.98 -4.54 3.93
C ILE A 333 18.11 -3.96 5.34
N MET A 334 16.98 -3.68 6.00
CA MET A 334 16.90 -3.20 7.38
C MET A 334 15.95 -4.12 8.14
N ALA A 335 16.44 -4.84 9.16
CA ALA A 335 15.67 -5.84 9.90
C ALA A 335 15.66 -5.53 11.40
N GLY A 336 14.57 -5.86 12.09
CA GLY A 336 14.43 -5.60 13.53
C GLY A 336 14.26 -4.12 13.89
N ILE A 337 13.74 -3.31 12.96
CA ILE A 337 13.47 -1.88 13.16
C ILE A 337 12.41 -1.65 14.26
N HIS A 338 11.41 -2.53 14.30
CA HIS A 338 10.24 -2.48 15.17
C HIS A 338 10.14 -3.75 16.00
N TYR A 339 9.51 -3.65 17.18
CA TYR A 339 9.28 -4.79 18.07
C TYR A 339 8.03 -5.57 17.70
N ALA A 340 7.02 -4.89 17.14
CA ALA A 340 5.81 -5.49 16.61
C ALA A 340 5.81 -5.51 15.07
N ALA A 341 4.67 -5.89 14.46
CA ALA A 341 4.58 -6.00 13.01
C ALA A 341 4.51 -4.65 12.31
N ILE A 342 5.31 -4.49 11.24
CA ILE A 342 5.19 -3.40 10.27
C ILE A 342 3.82 -3.51 9.57
N THR A 343 3.10 -2.39 9.45
CA THR A 343 1.72 -2.33 8.92
C THR A 343 1.62 -1.70 7.54
N ASP A 344 2.37 -0.62 7.30
CA ASP A 344 2.38 0.13 6.03
C ASP A 344 3.76 0.75 5.80
N ILE A 345 3.99 1.16 4.56
CA ILE A 345 5.17 1.94 4.16
C ILE A 345 4.74 3.01 3.15
N ALA A 346 5.41 4.17 3.14
CA ALA A 346 5.19 5.20 2.13
C ALA A 346 6.48 5.96 1.82
N TRP A 347 6.69 6.27 0.55
CA TRP A 347 7.78 7.15 0.10
C TRP A 347 7.34 8.60 0.18
N SER A 348 8.25 9.46 0.61
CA SER A 348 8.14 10.91 0.42
C SER A 348 8.18 11.27 -1.08
N PRO A 349 7.62 12.44 -1.48
CA PRO A 349 7.49 12.80 -2.90
C PRO A 349 8.84 13.10 -3.57
N ASP A 350 9.82 13.56 -2.78
CA ASP A 350 11.21 13.84 -3.18
C ASP A 350 12.13 12.61 -3.05
N ALA A 351 11.60 11.46 -2.61
CA ALA A 351 12.31 10.23 -2.28
C ALA A 351 13.39 10.35 -1.18
N HIS A 352 13.44 11.47 -0.45
CA HIS A 352 14.44 11.72 0.60
C HIS A 352 14.18 10.89 1.87
N TYR A 353 12.90 10.63 2.17
CA TYR A 353 12.42 9.73 3.23
C TYR A 353 11.62 8.53 2.71
N LEU A 354 11.77 7.40 3.39
CA LEU A 354 10.84 6.26 3.35
C LEU A 354 10.33 6.01 4.77
N ALA A 355 9.02 6.18 4.97
CA ALA A 355 8.35 5.97 6.24
C ALA A 355 7.82 4.54 6.38
N LEU A 356 7.78 4.03 7.61
CA LEU A 356 7.16 2.76 8.01
C LEU A 356 6.28 2.97 9.24
N SER A 357 5.09 2.36 9.29
CA SER A 357 4.24 2.31 10.49
C SER A 357 4.24 0.91 11.11
N SER A 358 3.98 0.81 12.41
CA SER A 358 4.02 -0.44 13.17
C SER A 358 2.89 -0.58 14.20
N GLN A 359 2.56 -1.84 14.51
CA GLN A 359 1.66 -2.21 15.59
C GLN A 359 2.18 -1.82 17.00
N ASP A 360 3.46 -1.48 17.16
CA ASP A 360 4.02 -1.00 18.43
C ASP A 360 3.73 0.50 18.71
N GLY A 361 2.97 1.16 17.83
CA GLY A 361 2.54 2.55 18.00
C GLY A 361 3.58 3.59 17.56
N TYR A 362 4.70 3.14 16.99
CA TYR A 362 5.73 4.00 16.42
C TYR A 362 5.73 3.97 14.89
N CYS A 363 6.20 5.06 14.28
CA CYS A 363 6.64 5.09 12.89
C CYS A 363 8.15 5.35 12.82
N THR A 364 8.82 4.75 11.85
CA THR A 364 10.23 4.99 11.53
C THR A 364 10.35 5.77 10.24
N LEU A 365 11.31 6.72 10.19
CA LEU A 365 11.72 7.41 8.97
C LEU A 365 13.13 6.95 8.59
N VAL A 366 13.29 6.37 7.39
CA VAL A 366 14.59 6.08 6.79
C VAL A 366 14.97 7.28 5.92
N GLU A 367 16.12 7.90 6.21
CA GLU A 367 16.67 9.04 5.46
C GLU A 367 17.77 8.57 4.50
N PHE A 368 17.67 9.02 3.23
CA PHE A 368 18.68 8.79 2.20
C PHE A 368 19.52 10.06 1.99
N GLU A 369 20.82 9.91 1.72
CA GLU A 369 21.66 11.06 1.37
C GLU A 369 21.49 11.44 -0.10
N ASN A 370 21.76 12.71 -0.45
CA ASN A 370 21.61 13.21 -1.83
C ASN A 370 22.36 12.34 -2.85
N ASN A 371 21.64 11.77 -3.81
CA ASN A 371 22.10 10.79 -4.80
C ASN A 371 22.49 9.39 -4.27
N GLU A 372 22.26 9.05 -3.00
CA GLU A 372 22.45 7.68 -2.48
C GLU A 372 21.56 6.67 -3.25
N LEU A 373 20.33 7.09 -3.56
CA LEU A 373 19.41 6.37 -4.45
C LEU A 373 19.78 6.48 -5.94
N GLY A 374 20.65 7.42 -6.35
CA GLY A 374 21.06 7.71 -7.73
C GLY A 374 20.59 9.09 -8.21
N SER A 375 20.92 9.45 -9.46
CA SER A 375 20.48 10.70 -10.07
C SER A 375 19.02 10.60 -10.57
N PRO A 376 18.10 11.48 -10.12
CA PRO A 376 16.72 11.47 -10.58
C PRO A 376 16.63 11.90 -12.05
N ILE A 377 15.68 11.32 -12.79
CA ILE A 377 15.29 11.78 -14.12
C ILE A 377 14.21 12.86 -13.93
N PRO A 378 14.39 14.09 -14.43
CA PRO A 378 13.36 15.11 -14.34
C PRO A 378 12.12 14.70 -15.16
N PRO A 379 10.89 15.01 -14.72
CA PRO A 379 9.71 14.83 -15.55
C PRO A 379 9.88 15.63 -16.84
N SER A 380 9.70 14.98 -17.99
CA SER A 380 9.96 15.57 -19.31
C SER A 380 8.91 16.64 -19.65
N GLY A 381 9.17 17.89 -19.23
CA GLY A 381 8.18 18.97 -19.28
C GLY A 381 8.70 20.40 -19.21
N GLU A 382 10.02 20.65 -19.31
CA GLU A 382 10.54 22.01 -19.47
C GLU A 382 11.91 22.00 -20.20
N GLU A 383 11.89 22.06 -21.54
CA GLU A 383 13.12 22.29 -22.32
C GLU A 383 13.57 23.74 -22.15
N LYS A 384 14.64 23.96 -21.37
CA LYS A 384 15.40 25.21 -21.45
C LYS A 384 16.14 25.25 -22.78
N VAL A 385 15.52 25.92 -23.76
CA VAL A 385 16.13 26.20 -25.07
C VAL A 385 17.44 26.97 -24.87
N SER A 386 18.56 26.27 -25.09
CA SER A 386 19.87 26.86 -25.29
C SER A 386 20.33 26.54 -26.71
N ASP A 387 20.32 27.52 -27.59
CA ASP A 387 20.64 27.34 -29.01
C ASP A 387 22.02 26.72 -29.23
N THR A 388 22.08 25.59 -29.95
CA THR A 388 23.24 25.25 -30.81
C THR A 388 22.83 24.27 -31.91
N ASN A 389 23.15 24.61 -33.17
CA ASN A 389 22.79 23.80 -34.33
C ASN A 389 23.69 22.57 -34.51
N SER A 390 23.10 21.38 -34.60
CA SER A 390 23.56 20.35 -35.55
C SER A 390 22.40 19.39 -35.90
N LYS A 391 22.42 18.81 -37.11
CA LYS A 391 21.33 17.96 -37.63
C LYS A 391 21.74 16.49 -37.69
N GLY A 392 20.84 15.59 -37.27
CA GLY A 392 20.88 14.15 -37.54
C GLY A 392 19.44 13.60 -37.57
N PRO A 393 19.11 12.65 -38.48
CA PRO A 393 17.73 12.20 -38.65
C PRO A 393 17.30 11.17 -37.59
N LEU A 394 16.04 11.27 -37.15
CA LEU A 394 15.38 10.31 -36.27
C LEU A 394 14.96 9.04 -37.04
N GLN A 395 14.97 7.89 -36.34
CA GLN A 395 14.19 6.71 -36.70
C GLN A 395 13.35 6.28 -35.48
N PRO A 396 12.16 5.68 -35.67
CA PRO A 396 11.27 5.31 -34.58
C PRO A 396 11.81 4.13 -33.77
N ALA A 397 11.52 4.11 -32.46
CA ALA A 397 11.96 3.07 -31.55
C ALA A 397 11.01 1.86 -31.59
N ASP A 398 11.50 0.73 -32.12
CA ASP A 398 10.76 -0.53 -32.15
C ASP A 398 10.85 -1.31 -30.82
N CYS A 399 9.86 -2.17 -30.57
CA CYS A 399 9.67 -2.86 -29.29
C CYS A 399 10.69 -3.99 -29.04
N MET A 400 11.17 -4.13 -27.80
CA MET A 400 12.05 -5.25 -27.40
C MET A 400 11.54 -6.09 -26.20
N VAL A 401 12.21 -7.23 -26.01
CA VAL A 401 11.64 -8.45 -25.43
C VAL A 401 12.26 -8.79 -24.07
N ILE A 402 11.40 -9.12 -23.10
CA ILE A 402 11.80 -9.82 -21.87
C ILE A 402 11.91 -11.31 -22.23
N GLU A 403 13.10 -11.87 -22.16
CA GLU A 403 13.37 -13.27 -22.53
C GLU A 403 13.37 -14.13 -21.28
N GLY A 404 12.59 -15.22 -21.30
CA GLY A 404 12.65 -16.24 -20.25
C GLY A 404 13.90 -17.13 -20.43
N THR A 405 14.60 -17.41 -19.35
CA THR A 405 15.81 -18.25 -19.37
C THR A 405 15.48 -19.73 -19.56
N GLY A 406 16.01 -20.33 -20.64
CA GLY A 406 15.89 -21.77 -20.92
C GLY A 406 16.96 -22.21 -21.93
N ASN A 407 17.81 -23.17 -21.54
CA ASN A 407 18.99 -23.53 -22.32
C ASN A 407 18.71 -24.56 -23.43
N ILE A 408 18.95 -24.12 -24.67
CA ILE A 408 19.55 -24.83 -25.81
C ILE A 408 19.29 -26.36 -25.93
N GLY A 409 18.54 -26.72 -26.97
CA GLY A 409 18.63 -28.01 -27.67
C GLY A 409 18.40 -27.80 -29.17
N SER A 410 19.41 -28.10 -30.02
CA SER A 410 19.39 -27.72 -31.44
C SER A 410 18.89 -28.82 -32.38
N VAL A 411 17.96 -28.50 -33.29
CA VAL A 411 17.71 -29.25 -34.53
C VAL A 411 17.64 -28.26 -35.70
N LYS A 412 17.99 -28.72 -36.91
CA LYS A 412 18.13 -27.87 -38.12
C LYS A 412 16.79 -27.37 -38.67
N ALA A 413 16.87 -26.25 -39.38
CA ALA A 413 15.78 -25.72 -40.20
C ALA A 413 15.61 -26.48 -41.52
N GLU A 414 14.41 -26.42 -42.07
CA GLU A 414 14.16 -26.57 -43.51
C GLU A 414 13.06 -25.57 -43.93
N SER A 415 13.02 -25.17 -45.20
CA SER A 415 12.34 -23.94 -45.63
C SER A 415 11.38 -24.15 -46.79
N SER A 416 10.24 -23.46 -46.76
CA SER A 416 9.44 -23.16 -47.96
C SER A 416 8.96 -21.71 -47.96
N LYS A 417 8.85 -21.11 -49.15
CA LYS A 417 8.40 -19.73 -49.39
C LYS A 417 7.26 -19.77 -50.41
N THR A 418 6.35 -18.80 -50.32
CA THR A 418 5.56 -18.35 -51.47
C THR A 418 5.29 -16.84 -51.37
N LYS A 419 5.23 -16.18 -52.53
CA LYS A 419 4.84 -14.77 -52.70
C LYS A 419 3.30 -14.69 -52.74
N ALA A 420 2.59 -13.64 -52.32
CA ALA A 420 2.76 -12.19 -52.48
C ALA A 420 2.49 -11.68 -53.90
N GLU A 421 1.46 -10.85 -54.06
CA GLU A 421 1.22 -10.02 -55.25
C GLU A 421 0.39 -8.79 -54.84
N GLU A 422 0.72 -7.63 -55.42
CA GLU A 422 0.06 -6.34 -55.16
C GLU A 422 -0.75 -5.91 -56.39
N LYS A 423 -1.65 -4.93 -56.23
CA LYS A 423 -1.84 -3.89 -57.25
C LYS A 423 -2.39 -2.60 -56.65
N ALA A 424 -1.84 -1.49 -57.12
CA ALA A 424 -2.31 -0.13 -56.88
C ALA A 424 -2.90 0.45 -58.17
N ASP A 425 -3.54 1.61 -58.08
CA ASP A 425 -3.45 2.67 -59.08
C ASP A 425 -3.73 4.04 -58.42
N ASP A 426 -3.39 5.11 -59.12
CA ASP A 426 -3.10 6.45 -58.59
C ASP A 426 -4.04 7.55 -59.16
N MET A 427 -4.19 8.68 -58.44
CA MET A 427 -4.28 10.05 -59.01
C MET A 427 -4.49 11.14 -57.93
N VAL A 428 -4.20 12.38 -58.30
CA VAL A 428 -3.96 13.55 -57.42
C VAL A 428 -4.72 14.80 -57.92
N ILE A 429 -4.71 15.90 -57.15
CA ILE A 429 -4.86 17.35 -57.53
C ILE A 429 -6.16 18.09 -57.10
N GLU A 430 -5.99 19.03 -56.15
CA GLU A 430 -6.67 20.36 -55.95
C GLU A 430 -8.21 20.47 -55.70
N SER A 431 -8.78 21.63 -55.29
CA SER A 431 -8.40 22.69 -54.31
C SER A 431 -9.58 23.69 -54.05
N THR A 432 -9.34 24.80 -53.32
CA THR A 432 -10.26 25.95 -53.01
C THR A 432 -11.38 25.69 -51.96
N SER A 433 -11.51 26.41 -50.83
CA SER A 433 -11.93 27.82 -50.51
C SER A 433 -13.47 28.01 -50.47
N ASN A 434 -14.14 28.77 -49.59
CA ASN A 434 -13.84 29.85 -48.61
C ASN A 434 -14.58 29.56 -47.27
N VAL A 435 -14.27 30.07 -46.07
CA VAL A 435 -14.06 31.44 -45.52
C VAL A 435 -15.34 32.32 -45.48
N GLY A 436 -15.73 32.77 -44.28
CA GLY A 436 -16.91 33.63 -44.00
C GLY A 436 -17.59 33.27 -42.66
N VAL A 437 -17.06 33.64 -41.49
CA VAL A 437 -17.09 34.96 -40.81
C VAL A 437 -18.45 35.32 -40.18
N VAL A 438 -18.39 35.61 -38.88
CA VAL A 438 -19.47 35.89 -37.91
C VAL A 438 -20.33 37.12 -38.20
N ASN A 439 -21.58 37.14 -37.69
CA ASN A 439 -21.96 38.14 -36.67
C ASN A 439 -23.19 37.75 -35.82
N ALA A 440 -23.47 38.51 -34.76
CA ALA A 440 -24.52 38.24 -33.76
C ALA A 440 -25.74 39.19 -33.85
N GLY A 441 -26.87 38.88 -33.18
CA GLY A 441 -28.02 39.78 -33.08
C GLY A 441 -29.21 39.26 -32.24
N SER A 442 -29.44 39.84 -31.07
CA SER A 442 -30.55 39.52 -30.14
C SER A 442 -31.87 40.23 -30.48
N ARG A 443 -33.04 39.61 -30.18
CA ARG A 443 -34.18 40.29 -29.50
C ARG A 443 -35.28 39.36 -28.95
N LYS A 444 -36.20 39.96 -28.18
CA LYS A 444 -37.20 39.38 -27.24
C LYS A 444 -38.56 39.06 -27.88
N THR A 445 -39.34 38.17 -27.23
CA THR A 445 -40.82 38.22 -26.98
C THR A 445 -41.25 37.07 -26.03
N GLU A 446 -42.27 37.14 -25.17
CA GLU A 446 -42.56 38.13 -24.11
C GLU A 446 -43.35 37.45 -22.92
N ALA A 447 -44.67 37.62 -22.66
CA ALA A 447 -45.35 37.07 -21.44
C ALA A 447 -46.91 36.84 -21.50
N GLU A 448 -47.46 36.23 -20.41
CA GLU A 448 -48.88 36.17 -19.92
C GLU A 448 -49.92 35.27 -20.69
N GLU A 449 -51.02 34.70 -20.14
CA GLU A 449 -51.67 34.70 -18.78
C GLU A 449 -52.64 33.48 -18.54
N LYS A 450 -52.91 33.09 -17.26
CA LYS A 450 -54.18 32.58 -16.57
C LYS A 450 -55.16 31.52 -17.20
N ALA A 451 -56.10 30.85 -16.48
CA ALA A 451 -56.34 30.48 -15.04
C ALA A 451 -57.57 29.51 -14.88
N ASP A 452 -58.01 29.26 -13.61
CA ASP A 452 -59.29 28.69 -13.09
C ASP A 452 -59.56 27.16 -13.28
N ASP A 453 -60.38 26.44 -12.48
CA ASP A 453 -60.50 26.22 -11.00
C ASP A 453 -61.12 24.78 -10.80
N MET A 454 -61.71 24.22 -9.72
CA MET A 454 -62.25 24.59 -8.39
C MET A 454 -62.32 23.33 -7.46
N VAL A 455 -62.87 23.43 -6.23
CA VAL A 455 -63.18 22.33 -5.26
C VAL A 455 -64.53 21.60 -5.55
N ILE A 456 -65.02 20.53 -4.88
CA ILE A 456 -64.86 19.97 -3.51
C ILE A 456 -64.58 18.42 -3.57
N GLU A 457 -64.86 17.46 -2.66
CA GLU A 457 -65.70 17.29 -1.44
C GLU A 457 -65.08 16.19 -0.49
N GLU A 458 -65.83 15.58 0.45
CA GLU A 458 -65.29 14.77 1.58
C GLU A 458 -65.79 13.31 1.74
N THR A 459 -64.98 12.45 2.41
CA THR A 459 -65.32 11.43 3.45
C THR A 459 -64.07 10.58 3.79
N GLY A 460 -63.81 10.04 4.99
CA GLY A 460 -64.43 10.17 6.32
C GLY A 460 -63.89 9.10 7.32
N ASN A 461 -63.48 9.50 8.54
CA ASN A 461 -62.88 8.71 9.66
C ASN A 461 -61.48 8.05 9.40
N VAL A 462 -60.45 8.02 10.28
CA VAL A 462 -60.18 8.34 11.72
C VAL A 462 -59.93 7.12 12.64
N SER A 463 -58.64 6.86 12.95
CA SER A 463 -58.08 6.48 14.27
C SER A 463 -56.54 6.34 14.13
N ALA A 464 -55.63 7.17 14.66
CA ALA A 464 -55.46 7.83 15.97
C ALA A 464 -54.65 7.00 16.99
N ALA A 465 -53.35 7.31 17.10
CA ALA A 465 -52.51 7.11 18.29
C ALA A 465 -51.39 8.15 18.26
N VAL A 466 -51.33 9.03 19.27
CA VAL A 466 -50.36 10.14 19.37
C VAL A 466 -49.71 10.12 20.76
N ALA A 467 -48.42 10.46 20.82
CA ALA A 467 -47.72 10.72 22.07
C ALA A 467 -46.62 11.77 21.86
N GLU A 468 -47.00 13.05 21.88
CA GLU A 468 -46.08 14.16 22.18
C GLU A 468 -46.21 14.53 23.67
N SER A 469 -45.13 15.01 24.27
CA SER A 469 -45.17 15.79 25.50
C SER A 469 -44.08 16.86 25.46
N SER A 470 -44.34 18.03 26.03
CA SER A 470 -43.52 19.24 25.81
C SER A 470 -43.30 20.04 27.09
N LYS A 471 -42.11 20.67 27.16
CA LYS A 471 -41.71 21.76 28.06
C LYS A 471 -41.82 21.58 29.59
N THR A 472 -40.73 21.93 30.26
CA THR A 472 -40.71 23.05 31.22
C THR A 472 -39.35 23.75 31.18
N GLU A 473 -39.35 25.05 31.46
CA GLU A 473 -38.16 25.88 31.68
C GLU A 473 -37.95 26.07 33.20
N ALA A 474 -36.70 26.28 33.64
CA ALA A 474 -36.39 26.77 34.98
C ALA A 474 -35.03 27.50 35.00
N GLU A 475 -35.06 28.82 35.20
CA GLU A 475 -33.90 29.58 35.67
C GLU A 475 -33.99 29.76 37.19
N GLU A 476 -32.88 29.61 37.92
CA GLU A 476 -32.61 30.50 39.05
C GLU A 476 -31.11 30.69 39.29
N LYS A 477 -30.75 31.50 40.30
CA LYS A 477 -29.54 32.32 40.29
C LYS A 477 -28.38 31.78 41.13
N ALA A 478 -27.21 32.34 40.84
CA ALA A 478 -25.98 32.17 41.59
C ALA A 478 -26.09 32.63 43.05
N ASP A 479 -25.14 32.16 43.87
CA ASP A 479 -24.63 32.95 44.99
C ASP A 479 -23.10 32.85 45.06
N ASN A 480 -22.45 33.88 45.59
CA ASN A 480 -20.99 33.98 45.70
C ASN A 480 -20.51 33.56 47.10
N MET A 481 -19.36 32.87 47.20
CA MET A 481 -18.51 33.01 48.38
C MET A 481 -17.03 33.06 48.03
N VAL A 482 -16.35 34.02 48.67
CA VAL A 482 -14.92 34.28 48.58
C VAL A 482 -14.18 33.49 49.65
N ILE A 483 -13.01 32.94 49.33
CA ILE A 483 -11.95 32.66 50.30
C ILE A 483 -10.65 33.22 49.74
N GLU A 484 -10.06 34.19 50.46
CA GLU A 484 -8.73 34.73 50.15
C GLU A 484 -7.60 33.87 50.71
N ALA A 485 -6.40 34.16 50.22
CA ALA A 485 -5.10 33.56 50.49
C ALA A 485 -4.76 33.14 51.95
N VAL A 486 -3.76 32.26 52.07
CA VAL A 486 -2.52 32.58 52.81
C VAL A 486 -1.37 31.66 52.35
N VAL A 487 -0.15 32.22 52.30
CA VAL A 487 1.12 31.53 52.01
C VAL A 487 1.98 31.51 53.28
N PRO A 488 2.80 30.46 53.50
CA PRO A 488 4.08 30.64 54.20
C PRO A 488 5.28 30.05 53.44
N GLU A 489 6.42 30.74 53.48
CA GLU A 489 7.68 30.33 52.86
C GLU A 489 8.72 29.78 53.87
N SER A 490 9.53 28.81 53.40
CA SER A 490 10.98 28.66 53.68
C SER A 490 11.51 28.30 55.09
N ARG A 491 12.38 27.28 55.14
CA ARG A 491 13.81 27.24 55.62
C ARG A 491 14.26 25.76 55.78
N LYS A 492 15.47 25.36 55.35
CA LYS A 492 16.77 25.29 56.09
C LYS A 492 16.66 24.64 57.49
N ILE A 493 17.54 23.72 57.93
CA ILE A 493 19.02 23.79 58.08
C ILE A 493 19.71 22.40 57.91
N GLU A 494 21.05 22.33 57.97
CA GLU A 494 21.97 21.20 57.71
C GLU A 494 22.14 20.13 58.85
N ALA A 495 23.24 19.33 58.78
CA ALA A 495 23.84 18.37 59.75
C ALA A 495 23.53 16.85 59.51
N GLU A 496 24.44 15.86 59.72
CA GLU A 496 25.89 15.89 60.09
C GLU A 496 26.70 14.63 59.62
N GLU A 497 27.87 14.35 60.23
CA GLU A 497 28.98 13.51 59.70
C GLU A 497 29.05 12.01 60.08
N LYS A 498 29.83 11.23 59.27
CA LYS A 498 30.71 10.05 59.64
C LYS A 498 30.03 8.78 60.21
N THR A 499 30.62 7.57 60.21
CA THR A 499 31.86 6.95 59.66
C THR A 499 31.47 5.52 59.16
N ASP A 500 32.25 4.74 58.38
CA ASP A 500 33.61 4.27 58.66
C ASP A 500 34.37 3.73 57.40
N ASN A 501 35.62 3.34 57.62
CA ASN A 501 36.69 2.93 56.67
C ASN A 501 36.37 1.65 55.83
N MET A 502 37.12 1.27 54.77
CA MET A 502 38.58 1.40 54.58
C MET A 502 39.11 1.33 53.12
N VAL A 503 40.22 2.06 52.91
CA VAL A 503 41.29 2.05 51.88
C VAL A 503 41.62 0.63 51.32
N ILE A 504 42.06 0.39 50.06
CA ILE A 504 43.33 0.80 49.39
C ILE A 504 43.18 0.85 47.84
N GLU A 505 43.97 1.71 47.17
CA GLU A 505 44.09 1.89 45.71
C GLU A 505 45.30 1.14 45.08
N ASP A 506 45.31 1.01 43.75
CA ASP A 506 46.49 0.90 42.86
C ASP A 506 47.46 -0.30 42.99
N THR A 507 48.29 -0.68 42.01
CA THR A 507 48.60 -0.23 40.63
C THR A 507 49.01 -1.47 39.78
N GLY A 508 49.35 -1.33 38.48
CA GLY A 508 50.41 -2.21 37.91
C GLY A 508 50.16 -2.89 36.55
N ASN A 509 50.38 -2.12 35.48
CA ASN A 509 50.42 -2.46 34.05
C ASN A 509 51.44 -3.57 33.62
N VAL A 510 51.40 -3.95 32.32
CA VAL A 510 52.44 -4.62 31.46
C VAL A 510 52.46 -6.17 31.31
N GLY A 511 51.75 -6.67 30.27
CA GLY A 511 52.37 -7.14 29.00
C GLY A 511 53.01 -8.55 28.80
N ALA A 512 52.47 -9.29 27.80
CA ALA A 512 53.17 -10.23 26.86
C ALA A 512 53.74 -11.59 27.40
N LEU A 513 53.97 -12.68 26.65
CA LEU A 513 53.64 -13.15 25.27
C LEU A 513 53.93 -14.69 25.12
N ILE A 514 53.33 -15.38 24.11
CA ILE A 514 53.61 -16.78 23.59
C ILE A 514 53.52 -17.95 24.63
N THR A 515 53.43 -19.27 24.36
CA THR A 515 53.34 -20.25 23.21
C THR A 515 52.30 -21.33 23.60
N ASP A 516 51.45 -21.96 22.77
CA ASP A 516 51.54 -22.66 21.46
C ASP A 516 51.69 -24.21 21.57
N SER A 517 50.95 -24.95 20.71
CA SER A 517 50.88 -26.43 20.56
C SER A 517 50.26 -27.24 21.75
N SER A 518 49.80 -28.50 21.66
CA SER A 518 49.74 -29.47 20.55
C SER A 518 48.65 -30.58 20.69
N LYS A 519 48.01 -30.97 19.57
CA LYS A 519 47.77 -32.36 19.06
C LYS A 519 46.98 -33.48 19.82
N ASN A 520 46.52 -34.43 18.97
CA ASN A 520 46.13 -35.84 19.19
C ASN A 520 44.74 -36.14 19.81
N GLU A 521 43.85 -36.93 19.18
CA GLU A 521 43.85 -38.39 18.83
C GLU A 521 43.51 -39.30 20.03
N ALA A 522 42.70 -40.37 19.94
CA ALA A 522 41.74 -40.81 18.91
C ALA A 522 40.83 -41.96 19.44
N GLU A 523 39.83 -42.34 18.62
CA GLU A 523 39.36 -43.72 18.40
C GLU A 523 38.40 -44.48 19.37
N ASN A 524 37.65 -45.39 18.73
CA ASN A 524 36.96 -46.61 19.19
C ASN A 524 35.68 -46.56 20.08
N SER A 525 34.71 -47.49 19.93
CA SER A 525 34.28 -48.29 18.75
C SER A 525 32.99 -49.08 19.03
N ASN A 526 32.15 -49.34 18.01
CA ASN A 526 31.31 -50.56 17.84
C ASN A 526 30.21 -50.84 18.92
N ARG A 527 29.19 -51.71 18.74
CA ARG A 527 28.73 -52.54 17.59
C ARG A 527 27.22 -52.88 17.69
N VAL A 528 26.50 -52.84 16.55
CA VAL A 528 25.56 -53.89 16.04
C VAL A 528 24.31 -54.37 16.85
N LYS A 529 23.13 -54.15 16.23
CA LYS A 529 21.91 -54.99 16.06
C LYS A 529 21.16 -55.64 17.24
N SER A 530 19.82 -55.55 17.17
CA SER A 530 18.94 -56.75 17.10
C SER A 530 17.57 -56.44 16.46
N GLU A 531 16.88 -57.49 15.98
CA GLU A 531 15.68 -57.48 15.14
C GLU A 531 14.75 -58.66 15.55
N ALA A 532 13.40 -58.64 15.56
CA ALA A 532 12.36 -57.60 15.38
C ALA A 532 11.00 -58.08 16.00
N GLU A 533 9.85 -57.92 15.30
CA GLU A 533 8.45 -58.38 15.60
C GLU A 533 7.68 -57.60 16.71
N GLU A 534 6.41 -57.14 16.60
CA GLU A 534 5.18 -57.44 15.81
C GLU A 534 4.10 -58.31 16.50
N LYS A 535 3.09 -57.64 17.09
CA LYS A 535 1.61 -57.84 16.93
C LYS A 535 0.88 -56.79 17.79
N ALA A 536 -0.15 -56.03 17.37
CA ALA A 536 -1.27 -56.19 16.43
C ALA A 536 -2.58 -56.68 17.09
N GLU A 537 -3.53 -55.76 17.28
CA GLU A 537 -4.95 -56.08 17.54
C GLU A 537 -5.89 -55.01 16.92
N LYS A 538 -7.16 -55.36 16.73
CA LYS A 538 -8.24 -54.54 16.11
C LYS A 538 -9.33 -54.30 17.17
N GLN A 539 -10.14 -53.24 17.17
CA GLN A 539 -11.30 -53.03 16.26
C GLN A 539 -11.96 -51.64 16.54
N VAL A 540 -12.33 -50.87 15.50
CA VAL A 540 -13.72 -50.57 15.03
C VAL A 540 -14.48 -49.41 15.72
N SER A 541 -14.86 -48.41 14.90
CA SER A 541 -16.02 -47.46 14.91
C SER A 541 -16.76 -47.06 16.21
N SER A 542 -17.36 -45.86 16.37
CA SER A 542 -17.88 -44.92 15.36
C SER A 542 -18.20 -43.50 15.91
N LEU A 543 -18.28 -42.52 14.98
CA LEU A 543 -19.18 -41.34 14.95
C LEU A 543 -19.07 -40.17 15.95
N ASP A 544 -19.21 -38.97 15.34
CA ASP A 544 -19.68 -37.66 15.78
C ASP A 544 -19.14 -36.94 17.03
N GLY A 545 -18.76 -35.67 16.81
CA GLY A 545 -18.26 -34.76 17.85
C GLY A 545 -17.82 -33.37 17.35
N LYS A 546 -18.66 -32.68 16.56
CA LYS A 546 -18.35 -31.30 16.09
C LYS A 546 -18.27 -30.31 17.25
N LYS A 547 -17.08 -30.06 17.79
CA LYS A 547 -16.82 -28.93 18.70
C LYS A 547 -16.54 -27.65 17.92
N ARG A 548 -17.54 -26.76 17.86
CA ARG A 548 -17.32 -25.32 17.61
C ARG A 548 -16.36 -24.80 18.68
N ILE A 549 -15.36 -24.02 18.26
CA ILE A 549 -14.59 -23.15 19.16
C ILE A 549 -15.02 -21.72 18.84
N THR A 550 -15.62 -21.04 19.82
CA THR A 550 -15.88 -19.60 19.76
C THR A 550 -14.65 -18.85 20.29
N PRO A 551 -14.22 -17.74 19.66
CA PRO A 551 -13.19 -16.90 20.26
C PRO A 551 -13.73 -16.26 21.55
N ILE A 552 -12.85 -16.09 22.54
CA ILE A 552 -13.13 -15.31 23.75
C ILE A 552 -12.88 -13.85 23.43
N ALA A 553 -13.85 -12.99 23.69
CA ALA A 553 -13.65 -11.55 23.70
C ALA A 553 -12.95 -11.13 25.00
N ILE A 554 -12.03 -10.17 24.91
CA ILE A 554 -11.55 -9.37 26.02
C ILE A 554 -11.66 -7.91 25.57
N ASP A 555 -12.27 -7.11 26.43
CA ASP A 555 -12.74 -5.74 26.22
C ASP A 555 -12.93 -5.14 27.63
N PRO A 556 -12.62 -3.85 27.89
CA PRO A 556 -11.99 -2.84 27.04
C PRO A 556 -10.49 -2.60 27.34
#